data_AF-A0ABD4RME3-F1
#
_entry.id   AF-A0ABD4RME3-F1
#
_cell.length_a   1.000
_cell.length_b   1.000
_cell.length_c   1.000
_cell.angle_alpha   90.00
_cell.angle_beta   90.00
_cell.angle_gamma   90.00
#
_symmetry.space_group_name_H-M   'P 1'
#
loop_
_entity.id
_entity.type
_entity.pdbx_description
1 polymer ?
#
loop_
_entity_poly.entity_id
_entity_poly.type
_entity_poly.pdbx_seq_one_letter_code
_entity_poly.pdbx_strand_id
1 'polypeptide(L)'
;MKWIKWYSITCICIFALITFFMLMFPNKVKILDASSAYSFIEKKVPNNATYQGYKRNQIDGTTTIYYNYNNSTHVVKLSHPEYNSRAINWDKVSNIIFD
;
A
#
# COMPACT_ATOMS: atom_id res chain seq x y z
N MET A 1 -5.72 41.65 -25.71
CA MET A 1 -6.13 41.44 -24.30
C MET A 1 -7.25 40.41 -24.09
N LYS A 2 -8.20 40.21 -25.02
CA LYS A 2 -9.30 39.22 -24.85
C LYS A 2 -8.80 37.76 -24.78
N TRP A 3 -7.82 37.40 -25.60
CA TRP A 3 -7.25 36.04 -25.66
C TRP A 3 -6.58 35.57 -24.35
N ILE A 4 -5.92 36.47 -23.63
CA ILE A 4 -5.28 36.17 -22.33
C ILE A 4 -6.35 35.87 -21.27
N LYS A 5 -7.48 36.60 -21.28
CA LYS A 5 -8.59 36.34 -20.36
C LYS A 5 -9.22 34.97 -20.61
N TRP A 6 -9.40 34.59 -21.87
CA TRP A 6 -9.89 33.25 -22.25
C TRP A 6 -8.94 32.14 -21.82
N TYR A 7 -7.62 32.32 -21.99
CA TYR A 7 -6.61 31.37 -21.51
C TYR A 7 -6.60 31.23 -19.98
N SER A 8 -6.80 32.33 -19.25
CA SER A 8 -6.87 32.30 -17.79
C SER A 8 -8.11 31.54 -17.30
N ILE A 9 -9.27 31.79 -17.92
CA ILE A 9 -10.53 31.10 -17.59
C ILE A 9 -10.42 29.60 -17.87
N THR A 10 -9.88 29.19 -19.02
CA THR A 10 -9.70 27.77 -19.32
C THR A 10 -8.71 27.09 -18.37
N CYS A 11 -7.63 27.78 -17.98
CA CYS A 11 -6.67 27.25 -17.01
C CYS A 11 -7.31 27.02 -15.63
N ILE A 12 -8.14 27.96 -15.15
CA ILE A 12 -8.87 27.82 -13.89
C ILE A 12 -9.87 26.66 -13.96
N CYS A 13 -10.60 26.51 -15.06
CA CYS A 13 -11.54 25.40 -15.24
C CYS A 13 -10.84 24.03 -15.23
N ILE A 14 -9.67 23.91 -15.87
CA ILE A 14 -8.87 22.68 -15.86
C ILE A 14 -8.39 22.38 -14.43
N PHE A 15 -7.89 23.38 -13.71
CA PHE A 15 -7.48 23.21 -12.32
C PHE A 15 -8.63 22.75 -11.41
N ALA A 16 -9.81 23.34 -11.56
CA ALA A 16 -11.00 22.96 -10.81
C ALA A 16 -11.44 21.51 -11.11
N LEU A 17 -11.32 21.07 -12.36
CA LEU A 17 -11.61 19.68 -12.74
C LEU A 17 -10.60 18.72 -12.10
N ILE A 18 -9.30 19.00 -12.17
CA ILE A 18 -8.25 18.16 -11.58
C ILE A 18 -8.46 18.00 -10.07
N THR A 19 -8.72 19.11 -9.35
CA THR A 19 -8.97 19.07 -7.91
C THR A 19 -10.25 18.33 -7.55
N PHE A 20 -11.32 18.47 -8.35
CA PHE A 20 -12.55 17.70 -8.18
C PHE A 20 -12.31 16.20 -8.33
N PHE A 21 -11.54 15.77 -9.35
CA PHE A 21 -11.20 14.36 -9.54
C PHE A 21 -10.34 13.81 -8.39
N MET A 22 -9.37 14.58 -7.88
CA MET A 22 -8.58 14.18 -6.71
C MET A 22 -9.43 14.02 -5.44
N LEU A 23 -10.46 14.84 -5.26
CA LEU A 23 -11.39 14.73 -4.12
C LEU A 23 -12.34 13.55 -4.25
N MET A 24 -12.87 13.29 -5.45
CA MET A 24 -13.83 12.21 -5.71
C MET A 24 -13.19 10.82 -5.69
N PHE A 25 -11.93 10.74 -6.13
CA PHE A 25 -11.14 9.51 -6.08
C PHE A 25 -9.94 9.74 -5.16
N PRO A 26 -10.18 9.82 -3.83
CA PRO A 26 -9.06 9.83 -2.91
C PRO A 26 -8.20 8.62 -3.23
N ASN A 27 -6.87 8.76 -3.19
CA ASN A 27 -5.93 7.65 -3.30
C ASN A 27 -6.26 6.65 -2.18
N LYS A 28 -7.24 5.77 -2.42
CA LYS A 28 -7.59 4.69 -1.53
C LYS A 28 -6.37 3.80 -1.57
N VAL A 29 -5.64 3.78 -0.47
CA VAL A 29 -4.60 2.78 -0.22
C VAL A 29 -5.21 1.45 -0.60
N LYS A 30 -4.65 0.79 -1.61
CA LYS A 30 -5.26 -0.39 -2.23
C LYS A 30 -5.16 -1.53 -1.23
N ILE A 31 -6.20 -1.69 -0.41
CA ILE A 31 -6.27 -2.76 0.58
C ILE A 31 -6.42 -4.09 -0.17
N LEU A 32 -5.47 -4.99 0.05
CA LEU A 32 -5.44 -6.33 -0.53
C LEU A 32 -5.93 -7.35 0.48
N ASP A 33 -6.43 -8.49 0.00
CA ASP A 33 -6.58 -9.67 0.85
C ASP A 33 -5.21 -10.23 1.23
N ALA A 34 -5.09 -10.75 2.45
CA ALA A 34 -3.84 -11.30 2.97
C ALA A 34 -3.30 -12.42 2.06
N SER A 35 -4.16 -13.30 1.54
CA SER A 35 -3.78 -14.34 0.58
C SER A 35 -3.15 -13.77 -0.70
N SER A 36 -3.73 -12.69 -1.22
CA SER A 36 -3.21 -12.00 -2.40
C SER A 36 -1.88 -11.31 -2.10
N ALA A 37 -1.74 -10.74 -0.90
CA ALA A 37 -0.48 -10.17 -0.43
C ALA A 37 0.62 -11.23 -0.31
N TYR A 38 0.33 -12.41 0.29
CA TYR A 38 1.30 -13.50 0.37
C TYR A 38 1.71 -14.00 -1.01
N SER A 39 0.76 -14.21 -1.92
CA SER A 39 1.08 -14.60 -3.31
C SER A 39 1.92 -13.54 -4.03
N PHE A 40 1.68 -12.26 -3.79
CA PHE A 40 2.52 -11.18 -4.33
C PHE A 40 3.94 -11.22 -3.75
N ILE A 41 4.10 -11.49 -2.45
CA ILE A 41 5.41 -11.64 -1.81
C ILE A 41 6.16 -12.82 -2.40
N GLU A 42 5.54 -13.99 -2.51
CA GLU A 42 6.16 -15.18 -3.08
C GLU A 42 6.66 -14.97 -4.51
N LYS A 43 5.93 -14.19 -5.32
CA LYS A 43 6.36 -13.85 -6.69
C LYS A 43 7.54 -12.88 -6.74
N LYS A 44 7.73 -12.05 -5.70
CA LYS A 44 8.73 -10.99 -5.67
C LYS A 44 10.00 -11.40 -4.94
N VAL A 45 9.88 -12.26 -3.93
CA VAL A 45 11.01 -12.82 -3.20
C VAL A 45 11.80 -13.76 -4.13
N PRO A 46 13.15 -13.75 -4.07
CA PRO A 46 13.96 -14.65 -4.88
C PRO A 46 13.61 -16.12 -4.67
N ASN A 47 13.61 -16.93 -5.74
CA ASN A 47 13.28 -18.36 -5.67
C ASN A 47 14.23 -19.17 -4.75
N ASN A 48 15.45 -18.69 -4.51
CA ASN A 48 16.41 -19.30 -3.59
C ASN A 48 16.23 -18.86 -2.13
N ALA A 49 15.27 -17.99 -1.84
CA ALA A 49 14.99 -17.56 -0.49
C ALA A 49 14.32 -18.66 0.31
N THR A 50 14.82 -18.87 1.52
CA THR A 50 14.27 -19.83 2.46
C THR A 50 13.39 -19.11 3.47
N TYR A 51 12.11 -19.45 3.50
CA TYR A 51 11.19 -18.96 4.53
C TYR A 51 11.66 -19.38 5.94
N GLN A 52 11.79 -18.42 6.85
CA GLN A 52 12.24 -18.64 8.23
C GLN A 52 11.11 -18.54 9.26
N GLY A 53 9.93 -18.08 8.86
CA GLY A 53 8.79 -17.87 9.76
C GLY A 53 8.21 -16.46 9.68
N TYR A 54 7.30 -16.18 10.62
CA TYR A 54 6.65 -14.87 10.73
C TYR A 54 6.37 -14.52 12.19
N LYS A 55 6.25 -13.22 12.47
CA LYS A 55 5.84 -12.68 13.76
C LYS A 55 4.76 -11.63 13.57
N ARG A 56 3.67 -11.74 14.34
CA ARG A 56 2.62 -10.72 14.40
C ARG A 56 2.83 -9.79 15.58
N ASN A 57 2.59 -8.51 15.38
CA ASN A 57 2.53 -7.50 16.42
C ASN A 57 1.08 -6.99 16.54
N GLN A 58 0.43 -7.32 17.66
CA GLN A 58 -0.95 -6.93 17.93
C GLN A 58 -1.10 -5.46 18.33
N ILE A 59 -0.01 -4.76 18.63
CA ILE A 59 -0.06 -3.36 19.07
C ILE A 59 -0.18 -2.42 17.87
N ASP A 60 0.54 -2.70 16.78
CA ASP A 60 0.61 -1.84 15.59
C ASP A 60 0.02 -2.51 14.34
N GLY A 61 -0.57 -3.70 14.47
CA GLY A 61 -1.18 -4.41 13.35
C GLY A 61 -0.18 -4.82 12.26
N THR A 62 1.08 -5.11 12.63
CA THR A 62 2.10 -5.50 11.65
C THR A 62 2.41 -6.99 11.69
N THR A 63 2.50 -7.63 10.52
CA THR A 63 3.10 -8.97 10.35
C THR A 63 4.48 -8.82 9.73
N THR A 64 5.53 -9.30 10.38
CA THR A 64 6.88 -9.39 9.83
C THR A 64 7.15 -10.82 9.38
N ILE A 65 7.50 -11.00 8.11
CA ILE A 65 7.88 -12.28 7.51
C ILE A 65 9.39 -12.28 7.32
N TYR A 66 10.04 -13.39 7.67
CA TYR A 66 11.49 -13.53 7.61
C TYR A 66 11.88 -14.50 6.48
N TYR A 67 12.79 -14.06 5.63
CA TYR A 67 13.38 -14.86 4.56
C TYR A 67 14.90 -14.84 4.71
N ASN A 68 15.56 -15.95 4.38
CA ASN A 68 17.02 -16.02 4.29
C ASN A 68 17.42 -16.22 2.83
N TYR A 69 18.18 -15.28 2.28
CA TYR A 69 18.85 -15.40 0.98
C TYR A 69 20.12 -14.55 0.98
N ASN A 70 21.07 -14.86 0.10
CA ASN A 70 22.36 -14.15 0.00
C ASN A 70 23.16 -14.08 1.32
N ASN A 71 23.05 -15.10 2.16
CA ASN A 71 23.67 -15.16 3.50
C ASN A 71 23.19 -14.06 4.47
N SER A 72 22.01 -13.49 4.24
CA SER A 72 21.40 -12.49 5.10
C SER A 72 19.92 -12.77 5.35
N THR A 73 19.43 -12.34 6.52
CA THR A 73 18.00 -12.33 6.82
C THR A 73 17.38 -11.06 6.28
N HIS A 74 16.38 -11.22 5.43
CA HIS A 74 15.56 -10.16 4.87
C HIS A 74 14.15 -10.22 5.43
N VAL A 75 13.54 -9.05 5.59
CA VAL A 75 12.19 -8.95 6.15
C VAL A 75 11.19 -8.35 5.18
N VAL A 76 9.98 -8.90 5.23
CA VAL A 76 8.81 -8.31 4.58
C VAL A 76 7.81 -7.93 5.64
N LYS A 77 7.43 -6.66 5.71
CA LYS A 77 6.47 -6.13 6.69
C LYS A 77 5.12 -5.89 6.00
N LEU A 78 4.07 -6.44 6.59
CA LEU A 78 2.68 -6.26 6.19
C LEU A 78 1.95 -5.43 7.23
N SER A 79 1.36 -4.31 6.83
CA SER A 79 0.47 -3.53 7.69
C SER A 79 -0.97 -3.98 7.50
N HIS A 80 -1.65 -4.25 8.60
CA HIS A 80 -3.05 -4.67 8.64
C HIS A 80 -3.91 -3.50 9.13
N PRO A 81 -5.02 -3.16 8.45
CA PRO A 81 -5.91 -2.11 8.90
C PRO A 81 -6.71 -2.58 10.13
N GLU A 82 -7.22 -1.63 10.91
CA GLU A 82 -8.17 -1.92 11.98
C GLU A 82 -9.62 -1.90 11.47
N TYR A 83 -10.48 -2.71 12.08
CA TYR A 83 -11.94 -2.54 11.98
C TYR A 83 -12.40 -1.35 12.82
N ASN A 84 -13.66 -0.93 12.62
CA ASN A 84 -14.31 0.09 13.46
C ASN A 84 -14.33 -0.28 14.96
N SER A 85 -14.23 -1.57 15.28
CA SER A 85 -14.13 -2.10 16.65
C SER A 85 -12.72 -2.01 17.26
N ARG A 86 -11.75 -1.39 16.57
CA ARG A 86 -10.30 -1.37 16.90
C ARG A 86 -9.63 -2.75 16.91
N ALA A 87 -10.32 -3.78 16.45
CA ALA A 87 -9.71 -5.08 16.21
C ALA A 87 -8.91 -5.03 14.91
N ILE A 88 -7.68 -5.56 14.92
CA ILE A 88 -6.86 -5.67 13.70
C ILE A 88 -7.51 -6.65 12.73
N ASN A 89 -7.69 -6.23 11.49
CA ASN A 89 -8.17 -7.06 10.39
C ASN A 89 -6.99 -7.79 9.75
N TRP A 90 -6.65 -8.97 10.30
CA TRP A 90 -5.55 -9.80 9.80
C TRP A 90 -5.76 -10.34 8.38
N ASP A 91 -7.00 -10.34 7.88
CA ASP A 91 -7.35 -10.82 6.55
C ASP A 91 -7.10 -9.77 5.46
N LYS A 92 -6.85 -8.53 5.85
CA LYS A 92 -6.57 -7.41 4.94
C LYS A 92 -5.17 -6.87 5.16
N VAL A 93 -4.55 -6.42 4.08
CA VAL A 93 -3.23 -5.80 4.08
C VAL A 93 -3.34 -4.44 3.40
N SER A 94 -3.01 -3.38 4.11
CA SER A 94 -3.00 -2.01 3.59
C SER A 94 -1.64 -1.62 3.00
N ASN A 95 -0.54 -2.26 3.45
CA ASN A 95 0.80 -1.94 2.97
C ASN A 95 1.74 -3.14 3.03
N ILE A 96 2.69 -3.20 2.09
CA ILE A 96 3.74 -4.23 2.01
C ILE A 96 5.09 -3.52 1.81
N ILE A 97 6.03 -3.74 2.73
CA ILE A 97 7.38 -3.17 2.69
C ILE A 97 8.38 -4.31 2.63
N PHE A 98 9.30 -4.26 1.68
CA PHE A 98 10.45 -5.18 1.54
C PHE A 98 11.70 -4.40 1.99
N ASP A 99 12.59 -5.02 2.77
CA ASP A 99 13.95 -4.46 2.98
C ASP A 99 14.86 -4.64 1.76
#